data_AF-A0A3D2U8S5-F1
#
_entry.id   AF-A0A3D2U8S5-F1
#
_cell.length_a   1.000
_cell.length_b   1.000
_cell.length_c   1.000
_cell.angle_alpha   90.00
_cell.angle_beta   90.00
_cell.angle_gamma   90.00
#
_symmetry.space_group_name_H-M   'P 1'
#
loop_
_entity.id
_entity.type
_entity.pdbx_description
1 polymer ?
#
loop_
_entity_poly.entity_id
_entity_poly.type
_entity_poly.pdbx_seq_one_letter_code
_entity_poly.pdbx_strand_id
1 'polypeptide(L)'
;MRSHWKFARHGQSGAWVSELLPHTAKVIDEIAIIRSMYNVHENHEPACYKWQSGEIFPGHPTLGAWVTYGLGTRNENLPQFIVLGGPTRADTKESIESNYLGPKYAGIPLQLDPTNPLPYGNRNADVLAAEQRNEFELAGKLNQLAAVEYPEDAAVRARIKSYELAFNMQMAVPEAIGMTRETQESQQLYGLDNNNTKVAGQRLLAARRLVERGVRFVQVYPSPYGVWDSHNSLRRNHAAQSAKVDKPVAGLLKDLKRRGMLNDVLVVFCTEFGRTPAVEGRGGGADGRDHHPHGFTVWFAGAGVKRGFIHGATDELGFHAVEPGHYVTDIHATVLHLMGLDGRRLEVPGRKRLEIDHGNPIREILT
;
A
#
# COMPACT_ATOMS: atom_id res chain seq x y z
N MET A 1 -0.62 19.36 -27.00
CA MET A 1 -0.87 20.37 -25.94
C MET A 1 0.33 20.41 -25.00
N ARG A 2 0.82 21.58 -24.59
CA ARG A 2 2.01 21.69 -23.72
C ARG A 2 1.65 21.37 -22.26
N SER A 3 2.48 20.57 -21.58
CA SER A 3 2.35 20.32 -20.14
C SER A 3 2.33 21.64 -19.35
N HIS A 4 1.57 21.67 -18.25
CA HIS A 4 1.55 22.78 -17.31
C HIS A 4 2.83 22.92 -16.49
N TRP A 5 3.60 21.83 -16.39
CA TRP A 5 4.80 21.71 -15.57
C TRP A 5 6.02 21.41 -16.44
N LYS A 6 7.17 21.89 -15.98
CA LYS A 6 8.46 21.55 -16.55
C LYS A 6 8.86 20.13 -16.16
N PHE A 7 9.49 19.45 -17.10
CA PHE A 7 10.11 18.15 -16.88
C PHE A 7 11.61 18.29 -17.17
N ALA A 8 12.43 17.59 -16.39
CA ALA A 8 13.87 17.50 -16.61
C ALA A 8 14.33 16.06 -16.41
N ARG A 9 15.46 15.71 -17.03
CA ARG A 9 16.12 14.42 -16.78
C ARG A 9 16.91 14.50 -15.48
N HIS A 10 16.76 13.50 -14.63
CA HIS A 10 17.43 13.41 -13.34
C HIS A 10 18.15 12.06 -13.18
N GLY A 11 19.17 12.07 -12.32
CA GLY A 11 19.94 10.87 -11.99
C GLY A 11 20.81 10.35 -13.15
N GLN A 12 21.48 9.23 -12.90
CA GLN A 12 22.21 8.46 -13.90
C GLN A 12 21.27 7.72 -14.85
N SER A 13 20.08 7.37 -14.36
CA SER A 13 18.99 6.79 -15.16
C SER A 13 18.50 7.72 -16.29
N GLY A 14 18.71 9.03 -16.16
CA GLY A 14 18.22 10.03 -17.11
C GLY A 14 16.68 10.09 -17.17
N ALA A 15 16.00 9.62 -16.13
CA ALA A 15 14.55 9.58 -16.06
C ALA A 15 13.94 10.99 -16.08
N TRP A 16 12.88 11.18 -16.85
CA TRP A 16 12.12 12.42 -16.88
C TRP A 16 11.26 12.54 -15.62
N VAL A 17 11.47 13.60 -14.84
CA VAL A 17 10.69 13.90 -13.63
C VAL A 17 10.12 15.30 -13.72
N SER A 18 8.86 15.45 -13.29
CA SER A 18 8.16 16.74 -13.20
C SER A 18 8.75 17.60 -12.09
N GLU A 19 8.74 18.92 -12.26
CA GLU A 19 9.08 19.88 -11.20
C GLU A 19 8.17 19.79 -9.97
N LEU A 20 7.04 19.07 -10.07
CA LEU A 20 6.17 18.73 -8.93
C LEU A 20 6.78 17.72 -7.95
N LEU A 21 7.78 16.94 -8.38
CA LEU A 21 8.38 15.87 -7.59
C LEU A 21 9.89 16.09 -7.32
N PRO A 22 10.30 17.25 -6.80
CA PRO A 22 11.71 17.61 -6.66
C PRO A 22 12.48 16.74 -5.66
N HIS A 23 11.81 16.09 -4.70
CA HIS A 23 12.43 15.16 -3.76
C HIS A 23 12.55 13.75 -4.35
N THR A 24 11.54 13.27 -5.08
CA THR A 24 11.61 12.00 -5.81
C THR A 24 12.73 12.04 -6.86
N ALA A 25 12.91 13.17 -7.53
CA ALA A 25 14.01 13.38 -8.48
C ALA A 25 15.41 13.10 -7.87
N LYS A 26 15.58 13.27 -6.55
CA LYS A 26 16.84 13.03 -5.84
C LYS A 26 17.07 11.56 -5.48
N VAL A 27 16.08 10.70 -5.65
CA VAL A 27 16.13 9.25 -5.36
C VAL A 27 15.77 8.43 -6.59
N ILE A 28 15.72 9.06 -7.77
CA ILE A 28 15.22 8.44 -9.00
C ILE A 28 16.07 7.23 -9.43
N ASP A 29 17.36 7.24 -9.10
CA ASP A 29 18.27 6.13 -9.38
C ASP A 29 18.08 4.93 -8.44
N GLU A 30 17.21 5.00 -7.42
CA GLU A 30 16.81 3.84 -6.61
C GLU A 30 15.55 3.15 -7.13
N ILE A 31 14.91 3.73 -8.16
CA ILE A 31 13.56 3.39 -8.59
C ILE A 31 13.61 2.70 -9.97
N ALA A 32 12.82 1.63 -10.14
CA ALA A 32 12.44 1.08 -11.43
C ALA A 32 11.07 1.62 -11.85
N ILE A 33 11.03 2.41 -12.92
CA ILE A 33 9.82 3.06 -13.43
C ILE A 33 9.18 2.16 -14.49
N ILE A 34 7.88 1.90 -14.37
CA ILE A 34 7.10 1.19 -15.40
C ILE A 34 6.12 2.19 -15.99
N ARG A 35 6.32 2.55 -17.26
CA ARG A 35 5.54 3.61 -17.93
C ARG A 35 4.38 3.08 -18.76
N SER A 36 4.25 1.77 -18.89
CA SER A 36 3.33 1.08 -19.79
C SER A 36 2.25 0.30 -19.03
N MET A 37 1.79 0.84 -17.89
CA MET A 37 0.68 0.20 -17.18
C MET A 37 -0.65 0.49 -17.85
N TYR A 38 -1.53 -0.51 -17.85
CA TYR A 38 -2.93 -0.32 -18.18
C TYR A 38 -3.87 -1.06 -17.21
N ASN A 39 -5.09 -0.54 -17.13
CA ASN A 39 -6.24 -1.06 -16.42
C ASN A 39 -7.42 -1.10 -17.43
N VAL A 40 -8.59 -1.57 -17.01
CA VAL A 40 -9.76 -1.81 -17.88
C VAL A 40 -10.99 -1.00 -17.49
N HIS A 41 -10.92 -0.22 -16.42
CA HIS A 41 -12.08 0.51 -15.90
C HIS A 41 -11.72 1.95 -15.55
N GLU A 42 -12.58 2.89 -15.96
CA GLU A 42 -12.41 4.33 -15.75
C GLU A 42 -12.96 4.83 -14.41
N ASN A 43 -14.00 4.19 -13.87
CA ASN A 43 -14.48 4.53 -12.53
C ASN A 43 -13.52 4.06 -11.43
N HIS A 44 -13.33 4.92 -10.42
CA HIS A 44 -12.44 4.67 -9.28
C HIS A 44 -12.74 3.38 -8.52
N GLU A 45 -14.00 3.05 -8.22
CA GLU A 45 -14.33 1.87 -7.40
C GLU A 45 -13.87 0.55 -8.08
N PRO A 46 -14.33 0.22 -9.31
CA PRO A 46 -13.88 -1.00 -9.97
C PRO A 46 -12.38 -1.00 -10.29
N ALA A 47 -11.81 0.17 -10.59
CA ALA A 47 -10.36 0.29 -10.81
C ALA A 47 -9.55 0.04 -9.53
N CYS A 48 -10.04 0.51 -8.37
CA CYS A 48 -9.47 0.19 -7.06
C CYS A 48 -9.54 -1.30 -6.78
N TYR A 49 -10.71 -1.93 -6.97
CA TYR A 49 -10.83 -3.39 -6.79
C TYR A 49 -9.86 -4.12 -7.70
N LYS A 50 -9.77 -3.73 -8.98
CA LYS A 50 -8.85 -4.36 -9.93
C LYS A 50 -7.41 -4.23 -9.47
N TRP A 51 -7.00 -3.04 -9.02
CA TRP A 51 -5.68 -2.79 -8.45
C TRP A 51 -5.37 -3.68 -7.24
N GLN A 52 -6.36 -3.91 -6.39
CA GLN A 52 -6.14 -4.58 -5.12
C GLN A 52 -6.25 -6.10 -5.21
N SER A 53 -7.22 -6.64 -5.96
CA SER A 53 -7.53 -8.07 -6.00
C SER A 53 -7.33 -8.71 -7.37
N GLY A 54 -7.11 -7.91 -8.41
CA GLY A 54 -7.07 -8.40 -9.79
C GLY A 54 -8.46 -8.49 -10.41
N GLU A 55 -9.52 -8.01 -9.75
CA GLU A 55 -10.91 -8.13 -10.18
C GLU A 55 -11.69 -6.81 -10.13
N ILE A 56 -12.62 -6.60 -11.07
CA ILE A 56 -13.40 -5.34 -11.12
C ILE A 56 -14.59 -5.34 -10.13
N PHE A 57 -14.88 -6.49 -9.53
CA PHE A 57 -15.95 -6.67 -8.54
C PHE A 57 -15.37 -7.05 -7.18
N PRO A 58 -16.06 -6.71 -6.08
CA PRO A 58 -15.66 -7.15 -4.75
C PRO A 58 -15.85 -8.67 -4.58
N GLY A 59 -15.42 -9.22 -3.45
CA GLY A 59 -15.51 -10.66 -3.16
C GLY A 59 -14.23 -11.46 -3.44
N HIS A 60 -13.14 -10.79 -3.81
CA HIS A 60 -11.85 -11.40 -4.12
C HIS A 60 -10.76 -10.92 -3.14
N PRO A 61 -9.85 -11.81 -2.70
CA PRO A 61 -8.78 -11.43 -1.79
C PRO A 61 -7.81 -10.47 -2.45
N THR A 62 -7.39 -9.48 -1.69
CA THR A 62 -6.39 -8.49 -2.11
C THR A 62 -4.98 -9.09 -2.18
N LEU A 63 -4.07 -8.40 -2.87
CA LEU A 63 -2.66 -8.75 -2.94
C LEU A 63 -2.03 -8.88 -1.55
N GLY A 64 -2.35 -7.97 -0.62
CA GLY A 64 -1.91 -8.04 0.77
C GLY A 64 -2.41 -9.31 1.48
N ALA A 65 -3.66 -9.70 1.23
CA ALA A 65 -4.20 -10.96 1.74
C ALA A 65 -3.49 -12.19 1.17
N TRP A 66 -3.20 -12.22 -0.14
CA TRP A 66 -2.44 -13.31 -0.76
C TRP A 66 -1.01 -13.42 -0.24
N VAL A 67 -0.32 -12.28 -0.07
CA VAL A 67 1.04 -12.25 0.48
C VAL A 67 1.06 -12.82 1.91
N THR A 68 0.12 -12.42 2.75
CA THR A 68 0.06 -12.89 4.13
C THR A 68 -0.43 -14.33 4.25
N TYR A 69 -1.32 -14.76 3.37
CA TYR A 69 -1.73 -16.16 3.24
C TYR A 69 -0.53 -17.06 2.89
N GLY A 70 0.28 -16.67 1.91
CA GLY A 70 1.43 -17.46 1.46
C GLY A 70 2.60 -17.48 2.43
N LEU A 71 2.90 -16.36 3.10
CA LEU A 71 4.12 -16.22 3.92
C LEU A 71 3.92 -16.40 5.43
N GLY A 72 2.68 -16.29 5.92
CA GLY A 72 2.42 -16.22 7.36
C GLY A 72 3.13 -15.05 8.06
N THR A 73 3.16 -15.07 9.39
CA THR A 73 3.69 -13.97 10.19
C THR A 73 5.19 -14.09 10.49
N ARG A 74 5.89 -12.96 10.61
CA ARG A 74 7.22 -12.86 11.28
C ARG A 74 7.11 -12.23 12.68
N ASN A 75 5.93 -11.75 13.05
CA ASN A 75 5.67 -11.08 14.30
C ASN A 75 4.29 -11.49 14.82
N GLU A 76 4.26 -12.28 15.88
CA GLU A 76 3.02 -12.76 16.48
C GLU A 76 2.27 -11.66 17.26
N ASN A 77 2.92 -10.51 17.45
CA ASN A 77 2.36 -9.36 18.18
C ASN A 77 1.72 -8.30 17.29
N LEU A 78 1.92 -8.36 15.97
CA LEU A 78 1.36 -7.39 15.03
C LEU A 78 0.58 -8.10 13.91
N PRO A 79 -0.44 -7.44 13.33
CA PRO A 79 -1.10 -7.94 12.14
C PRO A 79 -0.11 -8.07 10.98
N GLN A 80 -0.34 -9.07 10.13
CA GLN A 80 0.52 -9.32 8.98
C GLN A 80 0.26 -8.33 7.84
N PHE A 81 -0.99 -7.88 7.72
CA PHE A 81 -1.44 -6.88 6.75
C PHE A 81 -2.03 -5.68 7.49
N ILE A 82 -1.33 -4.55 7.40
CA ILE A 82 -1.74 -3.28 8.03
C ILE A 82 -2.06 -2.25 6.96
N VAL A 83 -3.09 -1.45 7.23
CA VAL A 83 -3.54 -0.38 6.34
C VAL A 83 -3.44 0.95 7.07
N LEU A 84 -2.74 1.92 6.48
CA LEU A 84 -2.57 3.27 7.02
C LEU A 84 -3.33 4.29 6.16
N GLY A 85 -4.23 5.05 6.77
CA GLY A 85 -5.12 5.98 6.06
C GLY A 85 -6.37 5.31 5.48
N GLY A 86 -6.17 4.17 4.82
CA GLY A 86 -7.19 3.20 4.36
C GLY A 86 -8.22 3.72 3.35
N PRO A 87 -8.99 2.80 2.73
CA PRO A 87 -10.20 3.20 2.03
C PRO A 87 -11.18 3.78 3.05
N THR A 88 -11.51 5.06 2.90
CA THR A 88 -12.41 5.78 3.82
C THR A 88 -13.86 5.82 3.34
N ARG A 89 -14.14 5.35 2.11
CA ARG A 89 -15.49 5.29 1.56
C ARG A 89 -16.03 3.86 1.64
N ALA A 90 -17.35 3.74 1.79
CA ALA A 90 -18.03 2.45 1.85
C ALA A 90 -17.80 1.61 0.57
N ASP A 91 -17.85 2.26 -0.59
CA ASP A 91 -17.66 1.69 -1.93
C ASP A 91 -16.20 1.34 -2.28
N THR A 92 -15.26 1.50 -1.34
CA THR A 92 -13.88 1.05 -1.54
C THR A 92 -13.39 0.20 -0.38
N LYS A 93 -14.23 -0.06 0.63
CA LYS A 93 -13.85 -0.80 1.83
C LYS A 93 -13.35 -2.22 1.52
N GLU A 94 -13.90 -2.85 0.48
CA GLU A 94 -13.48 -4.18 0.00
C GLU A 94 -12.04 -4.21 -0.56
N SER A 95 -11.42 -3.05 -0.78
CA SER A 95 -10.03 -2.89 -1.26
C SER A 95 -8.94 -3.35 -0.27
N ILE A 96 -9.33 -3.86 0.90
CA ILE A 96 -8.41 -4.39 1.91
C ILE A 96 -8.82 -5.77 2.43
N GLU A 97 -9.88 -6.36 1.87
CA GLU A 97 -10.46 -7.59 2.39
C GLU A 97 -9.72 -8.84 1.91
N SER A 98 -9.90 -9.94 2.65
CA SER A 98 -9.34 -11.26 2.32
C SER A 98 -10.38 -12.24 1.78
N ASN A 99 -11.66 -11.90 1.87
CA ASN A 99 -12.76 -12.67 1.30
C ASN A 99 -12.65 -14.17 1.64
N TYR A 100 -12.61 -15.04 0.62
CA TYR A 100 -12.59 -16.49 0.82
C TYR A 100 -11.29 -17.05 1.42
N LEU A 101 -10.24 -16.24 1.64
CA LEU A 101 -9.07 -16.67 2.43
C LEU A 101 -9.35 -16.64 3.94
N GLY A 102 -10.41 -15.95 4.36
CA GLY A 102 -10.84 -15.84 5.73
C GLY A 102 -10.29 -14.60 6.46
N PRO A 103 -10.96 -14.15 7.52
CA PRO A 103 -10.76 -12.83 8.14
C PRO A 103 -9.35 -12.61 8.72
N LYS A 104 -8.61 -13.69 8.99
CA LYS A 104 -7.22 -13.65 9.48
C LYS A 104 -6.28 -12.88 8.55
N TYR A 105 -6.56 -12.86 7.25
CA TYR A 105 -5.68 -12.26 6.22
C TYR A 105 -6.18 -10.88 5.75
N ALA A 106 -7.28 -10.37 6.31
CA ALA A 106 -7.79 -9.05 5.93
C ALA A 106 -6.85 -7.94 6.44
N GLY A 107 -6.80 -6.84 5.71
CA GLY A 107 -6.04 -5.66 6.10
C GLY A 107 -6.66 -5.01 7.32
N ILE A 108 -5.84 -4.70 8.32
CA ILE A 108 -6.31 -4.04 9.54
C ILE A 108 -6.00 -2.54 9.45
N PRO A 109 -7.03 -1.66 9.37
CA PRO A 109 -6.82 -0.23 9.41
C PRO A 109 -6.28 0.20 10.77
N LEU A 110 -5.15 0.89 10.79
CA LEU A 110 -4.60 1.51 11.99
C LEU A 110 -4.75 3.03 11.93
N GLN A 111 -5.19 3.61 13.04
CA GLN A 111 -5.22 5.05 13.21
C GLN A 111 -3.87 5.51 13.76
N LEU A 112 -3.33 6.60 13.19
CA LEU A 112 -2.10 7.21 13.68
C LEU A 112 -2.40 8.24 14.77
N ASP A 113 -3.21 7.83 15.74
CA ASP A 113 -3.44 8.54 16.98
C ASP A 113 -2.60 7.85 18.07
N PRO A 114 -1.56 8.50 18.62
CA PRO A 114 -0.75 7.92 19.68
C PRO A 114 -1.54 7.58 20.96
N THR A 115 -2.70 8.20 21.16
CA THR A 115 -3.56 8.03 22.34
C THR A 115 -4.65 6.98 22.14
N ASN A 116 -5.02 6.69 20.89
CA ASN A 116 -6.01 5.68 20.55
C ASN A 116 -5.71 5.01 19.19
N PRO A 117 -4.57 4.31 19.07
CA PRO A 117 -4.11 3.78 17.78
C PRO A 117 -4.96 2.62 17.26
N LEU A 118 -5.66 1.97 18.20
CA LEU A 118 -6.60 0.90 17.98
C LEU A 118 -7.92 1.31 18.64
N PRO A 119 -8.96 1.63 17.85
CA PRO A 119 -10.29 1.83 18.39
C PRO A 119 -10.67 0.63 19.27
N TYR A 120 -11.09 0.89 20.51
CA TYR A 120 -11.44 -0.14 21.51
C TYR A 120 -10.29 -1.07 21.93
N GLY A 121 -9.03 -0.74 21.60
CA GLY A 121 -7.83 -1.49 22.00
C GLY A 121 -7.20 -0.99 23.30
N ASN A 122 -7.69 0.12 23.86
CA ASN A 122 -7.19 0.64 25.13
C ASN A 122 -7.85 -0.07 26.31
N ARG A 123 -7.06 -0.34 27.34
CA ARG A 123 -7.57 -0.73 28.67
C ARG A 123 -8.41 0.42 29.25
N ASN A 124 -9.57 0.11 29.83
CA ASN A 124 -10.33 1.12 30.57
C ASN A 124 -9.52 1.63 31.77
N ALA A 125 -9.67 2.91 32.10
CA ALA A 125 -8.83 3.57 33.13
C ALA A 125 -9.04 3.00 34.54
N ASP A 126 -10.18 2.37 34.79
CA ASP A 126 -10.60 1.70 36.03
C ASP A 126 -10.10 0.26 36.15
N VAL A 127 -9.50 -0.31 35.09
CA VAL A 127 -8.91 -1.65 35.10
C VAL A 127 -7.40 -1.53 35.26
N LEU A 128 -6.81 -2.27 36.19
CA LEU A 128 -5.36 -2.34 36.37
C LEU A 128 -4.70 -3.23 35.29
N ALA A 129 -3.42 -2.98 35.01
CA ALA A 129 -2.66 -3.80 34.06
C ALA A 129 -2.63 -5.29 34.45
N ALA A 130 -2.57 -5.57 35.75
CA ALA A 130 -2.58 -6.93 36.28
C ALA A 130 -3.97 -7.59 36.16
N GLU A 131 -5.05 -6.85 36.40
CA GLU A 131 -6.42 -7.34 36.26
C GLU A 131 -6.73 -7.70 34.80
N GLN A 132 -6.37 -6.80 33.89
CA GLN A 132 -6.53 -7.04 32.46
C GLN A 132 -5.73 -8.27 32.01
N ARG A 133 -4.48 -8.42 32.49
CA ARG A 133 -3.67 -9.62 32.23
C ARG A 133 -4.36 -10.89 32.73
N ASN A 134 -4.92 -10.87 33.94
CA ASN A 134 -5.64 -12.02 34.51
C ASN A 134 -6.90 -12.37 33.71
N GLU A 135 -7.65 -11.37 33.25
CA GLU A 135 -8.82 -11.56 32.38
C GLU A 135 -8.43 -12.26 31.08
N PHE A 136 -7.34 -11.81 30.45
CA PHE A 136 -6.83 -12.42 29.22
C PHE A 136 -6.25 -13.82 29.45
N GLU A 137 -5.56 -14.07 30.57
CA GLU A 137 -5.08 -15.41 30.93
C GLU A 137 -6.25 -16.38 31.15
N LEU A 138 -7.33 -15.93 31.79
CA LEU A 138 -8.54 -16.73 31.95
C LEU A 138 -9.22 -16.99 30.60
N ALA A 139 -9.40 -15.96 29.77
CA ALA A 139 -9.94 -16.11 28.43
C ALA A 139 -9.11 -17.09 27.58
N GLY A 140 -7.78 -17.01 27.67
CA GLY A 140 -6.85 -17.95 27.04
C GLY A 140 -7.04 -19.39 27.52
N LYS A 141 -7.20 -19.62 28.83
CA LYS A 141 -7.51 -20.95 29.38
C LYS A 141 -8.85 -21.49 28.87
N LEU A 142 -9.89 -20.67 28.86
CA LEU A 142 -11.22 -21.05 28.35
C LEU A 142 -11.17 -21.36 26.85
N ASN A 143 -10.43 -20.57 26.08
CA ASN A 143 -10.18 -20.81 24.66
C ASN A 143 -9.45 -22.13 24.43
N GLN A 144 -8.44 -22.48 25.24
CA GLN A 144 -7.74 -23.77 25.15
C GLN A 144 -8.68 -24.94 25.43
N LEU A 145 -9.57 -24.83 26.43
CA LEU A 145 -10.59 -25.84 26.71
C LEU A 145 -11.56 -26.00 25.52
N ALA A 146 -12.06 -24.90 24.97
CA ALA A 146 -12.92 -24.93 23.79
C ALA A 146 -12.20 -25.53 22.56
N ALA A 147 -10.90 -25.29 22.40
CA ALA A 147 -10.12 -25.89 21.31
C ALA A 147 -9.94 -27.41 21.46
N VAL A 148 -9.92 -27.93 22.70
CA VAL A 148 -9.91 -29.38 22.97
C VAL A 148 -11.28 -30.00 22.72
N GLU A 149 -12.36 -29.30 23.09
CA GLU A 149 -13.74 -29.77 22.92
C GLU A 149 -14.18 -29.75 21.44
N TYR A 150 -13.75 -28.72 20.69
CA TYR A 150 -14.10 -28.51 19.28
C TYR A 150 -12.85 -28.46 18.39
N PRO A 151 -12.05 -29.54 18.32
CA PRO A 151 -10.75 -29.52 17.65
C PRO A 151 -10.86 -29.27 16.14
N GLU A 152 -11.99 -29.61 15.53
CA GLU A 152 -12.25 -29.46 14.09
C GLU A 152 -13.00 -28.16 13.72
N ASP A 153 -13.53 -27.40 14.67
CA ASP A 153 -14.26 -26.16 14.39
C ASP A 153 -13.32 -25.00 14.00
N ALA A 154 -13.25 -24.73 12.70
CA ALA A 154 -12.44 -23.65 12.15
C ALA A 154 -12.87 -22.25 12.61
N ALA A 155 -14.15 -22.04 12.92
CA ALA A 155 -14.66 -20.75 13.37
C ALA A 155 -14.22 -20.46 14.82
N VAL A 156 -14.28 -21.48 15.70
CA VAL A 156 -13.76 -21.36 17.08
C VAL A 156 -12.26 -21.05 17.06
N ARG A 157 -11.45 -21.81 16.31
CA ARG A 157 -10.00 -21.55 16.20
C ARG A 157 -9.68 -20.16 15.65
N ALA A 158 -10.43 -19.70 14.65
CA ALA A 158 -10.25 -18.36 14.08
C ALA A 158 -10.54 -17.26 15.11
N ARG A 159 -11.62 -17.43 15.90
CA ARG A 159 -12.02 -16.48 16.94
C ARG A 159 -11.02 -16.42 18.10
N ILE A 160 -10.50 -17.57 18.55
CA ILE A 160 -9.43 -17.64 19.56
C ILE A 160 -8.20 -16.83 19.10
N LYS A 161 -7.71 -17.11 17.89
CA LYS A 161 -6.55 -16.40 17.32
C LYS A 161 -6.78 -14.91 17.14
N SER A 162 -8.01 -14.51 16.82
CA SER A 162 -8.38 -13.10 16.72
C SER A 162 -8.26 -12.39 18.08
N TYR A 163 -8.67 -13.03 19.17
CA TYR A 163 -8.57 -12.43 20.51
C TYR A 163 -7.12 -12.36 20.99
N GLU A 164 -6.32 -13.40 20.77
CA GLU A 164 -4.89 -13.40 21.10
C GLU A 164 -4.13 -12.29 20.35
N LEU A 165 -4.40 -12.14 19.05
CA LEU A 165 -3.81 -11.06 18.25
C LEU A 165 -4.25 -9.69 18.77
N ALA A 166 -5.54 -9.50 19.04
CA ALA A 166 -6.06 -8.25 19.58
C ALA A 166 -5.39 -7.87 20.90
N PHE A 167 -5.14 -8.84 21.78
CA PHE A 167 -4.41 -8.64 23.03
C PHE A 167 -2.96 -8.17 22.78
N ASN A 168 -2.21 -8.91 21.96
CA ASN A 168 -0.81 -8.56 21.70
C ASN A 168 -0.68 -7.18 21.03
N MET A 169 -1.65 -6.83 20.18
CA MET A 169 -1.72 -5.53 19.52
C MET A 169 -1.85 -4.36 20.49
N GLN A 170 -2.53 -4.51 21.63
CA GLN A 170 -2.69 -3.43 22.62
C GLN A 170 -1.33 -2.93 23.13
N MET A 171 -0.36 -3.84 23.27
CA MET A 171 0.99 -3.50 23.72
C MET A 171 1.90 -3.11 22.55
N ALA A 172 1.84 -3.85 21.44
CA ALA A 172 2.80 -3.69 20.36
C ALA A 172 2.51 -2.49 19.45
N VAL A 173 1.24 -2.16 19.20
CA VAL A 173 0.86 -1.12 18.24
C VAL A 173 1.26 0.28 18.71
N PRO A 174 1.00 0.73 19.97
CA PRO A 174 1.43 2.05 20.42
C PRO A 174 2.94 2.28 20.26
N GLU A 175 3.75 1.25 20.54
CA GLU A 175 5.18 1.32 20.33
C GLU A 175 5.56 1.33 18.85
N ALA A 176 4.87 0.54 18.03
CA ALA A 176 5.14 0.43 16.60
C ALA A 176 4.86 1.75 15.86
N ILE A 177 3.76 2.44 16.19
CA ILE A 177 3.39 3.69 15.53
C ILE A 177 3.88 4.94 16.27
N GLY A 178 4.33 4.79 17.52
CA GLY A 178 4.79 5.89 18.36
C GLY A 178 6.00 6.61 17.76
N MET A 179 5.85 7.91 17.51
CA MET A 179 6.87 8.75 16.87
C MET A 179 7.77 9.48 17.88
N THR A 180 7.47 9.41 19.17
CA THR A 180 8.22 10.12 20.23
C THR A 180 9.67 9.66 20.34
N ARG A 181 9.98 8.43 19.92
CA ARG A 181 11.35 7.89 19.90
C ARG A 181 12.11 8.18 18.61
N GLU A 182 11.49 8.83 17.62
CA GLU A 182 12.14 9.15 16.35
C GLU A 182 12.98 10.42 16.46
N THR A 183 14.20 10.36 15.92
CA THR A 183 15.12 11.50 15.92
C THR A 183 14.52 12.70 15.18
N GLN A 184 14.96 13.90 15.54
CA GLN A 184 14.54 15.11 14.81
C GLN A 184 14.90 15.04 13.32
N GLU A 185 16.04 14.43 12.98
CA GLU A 185 16.45 14.21 11.60
C GLU A 185 15.46 13.29 10.86
N SER A 186 15.04 12.17 11.47
CA SER A 186 13.99 11.31 10.91
C SER A 186 12.71 12.11 10.68
N GLN A 187 12.25 12.87 11.67
CA GLN A 187 11.02 13.64 11.55
C GLN A 187 11.08 14.69 10.42
N GLN A 188 12.21 15.38 10.27
CA GLN A 188 12.44 16.34 9.18
C GLN A 188 12.54 15.65 7.82
N LEU A 189 13.14 14.46 7.74
CA LEU A 189 13.27 13.67 6.51
C LEU A 189 11.89 13.34 5.92
N TYR A 190 10.93 12.96 6.77
CA TYR A 190 9.54 12.70 6.36
C TYR A 190 8.67 13.96 6.29
N GLY A 191 9.20 15.13 6.68
CA GLY A 191 8.45 16.39 6.64
C GLY A 191 7.38 16.54 7.72
N LEU A 192 7.61 16.02 8.93
CA LEU A 192 6.65 16.18 10.04
C LEU A 192 6.61 17.61 10.60
N ASP A 193 7.62 18.41 10.28
CA ASP A 193 7.80 19.82 10.61
C ASP A 193 6.94 20.75 9.73
N ASN A 194 6.30 20.23 8.69
CA ASN A 194 5.44 21.00 7.78
C ASN A 194 4.03 20.40 7.75
N ASN A 195 3.03 21.22 8.07
CA ASN A 195 1.62 20.81 8.11
C ASN A 195 1.12 20.17 6.80
N ASN A 196 1.68 20.59 5.65
CA ASN A 196 1.30 20.03 4.35
C ASN A 196 1.75 18.57 4.20
N THR A 197 2.95 18.24 4.66
CA THR A 197 3.54 16.90 4.52
C THR A 197 3.29 16.02 5.74
N LYS A 198 2.91 16.59 6.89
CA LYS A 198 2.83 15.91 8.19
C LYS A 198 2.01 14.62 8.14
N VAL A 199 0.80 14.64 7.57
CA VAL A 199 -0.07 13.45 7.54
C VAL A 199 0.55 12.31 6.71
N ALA A 200 1.03 12.60 5.49
CA ALA A 200 1.67 11.60 4.64
C ALA A 200 3.00 11.13 5.26
N GLY A 201 3.78 12.04 5.83
CA GLY A 201 5.02 11.76 6.55
C GLY A 201 4.82 10.82 7.73
N GLN A 202 3.80 11.07 8.55
CA GLN A 202 3.42 10.23 9.68
C GLN A 202 3.07 8.81 9.22
N ARG A 203 2.29 8.68 8.14
CA ARG A 203 1.91 7.40 7.56
C ARG A 203 3.11 6.61 7.04
N LEU A 204 3.99 7.25 6.28
CA LEU A 204 5.15 6.58 5.71
C LEU A 204 6.22 6.25 6.77
N LEU A 205 6.39 7.11 7.78
CA LEU A 205 7.27 6.82 8.92
C LEU A 205 6.75 5.64 9.76
N ALA A 206 5.45 5.60 10.03
CA ALA A 206 4.83 4.46 10.70
C ALA A 206 4.98 3.18 9.85
N ALA A 207 4.81 3.26 8.53
CA ALA A 207 5.02 2.12 7.64
C ALA A 207 6.44 1.57 7.73
N ARG A 208 7.47 2.43 7.71
CA ARG A 208 8.86 1.98 7.92
C ARG A 208 9.03 1.23 9.23
N ARG A 209 8.49 1.77 10.33
CA ARG A 209 8.58 1.16 11.66
C ARG A 209 7.85 -0.18 11.75
N LEU A 210 6.71 -0.31 11.08
CA LEU A 210 5.94 -1.57 11.02
C LEU A 210 6.71 -2.66 10.25
N VAL A 211 7.30 -2.30 9.10
CA VAL A 211 8.12 -3.23 8.31
C VAL A 211 9.39 -3.63 9.08
N GLU A 212 10.03 -2.68 9.77
CA GLU A 212 11.17 -2.94 10.67
C GLU A 212 10.81 -3.93 11.80
N ARG A 213 9.54 -3.94 12.23
CA ARG A 213 8.98 -4.87 13.21
C ARG A 213 8.42 -6.15 12.61
N GLY A 214 8.68 -6.44 11.34
CA GLY A 214 8.31 -7.71 10.71
C GLY A 214 6.86 -7.81 10.23
N VAL A 215 6.14 -6.70 10.08
CA VAL A 215 4.85 -6.69 9.38
C VAL A 215 5.11 -7.01 7.90
N ARG A 216 4.37 -7.99 7.35
CA ARG A 216 4.59 -8.54 6.00
C ARG A 216 4.16 -7.59 4.90
N PHE A 217 3.03 -6.92 5.08
CA PHE A 217 2.43 -6.06 4.07
C PHE A 217 1.86 -4.80 4.74
N VAL A 218 2.33 -3.63 4.33
CA VAL A 218 1.80 -2.35 4.80
C VAL A 218 1.29 -1.57 3.59
N GLN A 219 -0.01 -1.33 3.55
CA GLN A 219 -0.66 -0.53 2.53
C GLN A 219 -0.88 0.88 3.04
N VAL A 220 -0.35 1.86 2.30
CA VAL A 220 -0.35 3.25 2.74
C VAL A 220 -1.14 4.09 1.74
N TYR A 221 -2.16 4.78 2.26
CA TYR A 221 -2.86 5.85 1.54
C TYR A 221 -2.28 7.17 2.03
N PRO A 222 -1.32 7.80 1.32
CA PRO A 222 -0.67 9.02 1.81
C PRO A 222 -1.62 10.24 1.80
N SER A 223 -2.70 10.17 1.03
CA SER A 223 -3.74 11.18 0.93
C SER A 223 -5.15 10.56 1.03
N PRO A 224 -6.19 11.33 1.40
CA PRO A 224 -7.57 10.86 1.35
C PRO A 224 -8.01 10.45 -0.07
N TYR A 225 -9.06 9.65 -0.16
CA TYR A 225 -9.67 9.26 -1.43
C TYR A 225 -10.11 10.48 -2.27
N GLY A 226 -10.00 10.37 -3.60
CA GLY A 226 -10.58 11.32 -4.56
C GLY A 226 -9.85 12.66 -4.68
N VAL A 227 -8.83 12.94 -3.87
CA VAL A 227 -8.14 14.24 -3.92
C VAL A 227 -7.24 14.42 -5.14
N TRP A 228 -6.95 13.33 -5.87
CA TRP A 228 -6.25 13.31 -7.15
C TRP A 228 -7.22 13.31 -8.35
N ASP A 229 -8.53 13.30 -8.11
CA ASP A 229 -9.58 13.25 -9.13
C ASP A 229 -9.85 14.64 -9.75
N SER A 230 -8.85 15.18 -10.46
CA SER A 230 -8.84 16.57 -10.92
C SER A 230 -9.49 16.76 -12.30
N HIS A 231 -10.81 16.68 -12.35
CA HIS A 231 -11.63 17.05 -13.52
C HIS A 231 -11.72 18.57 -13.76
N ASN A 232 -11.17 19.37 -12.84
CA ASN A 232 -10.99 20.82 -12.96
C ASN A 232 -9.80 21.27 -12.11
N SER A 233 -9.35 22.52 -12.30
CA SER A 233 -8.30 23.16 -11.50
C SER A 233 -7.01 22.31 -11.35
N LEU A 234 -6.64 21.59 -12.40
CA LEU A 234 -5.56 20.60 -12.41
C LEU A 234 -4.25 21.15 -11.83
N ARG A 235 -3.87 22.36 -12.25
CA ARG A 235 -2.64 23.04 -11.78
C ARG A 235 -2.61 23.17 -10.26
N ARG A 236 -3.70 23.68 -9.67
CA ARG A 236 -3.80 23.90 -8.22
C ARG A 236 -3.84 22.56 -7.49
N ASN A 237 -4.69 21.63 -7.95
CA ASN A 237 -4.93 20.38 -7.25
C ASN A 237 -3.69 19.49 -7.27
N HIS A 238 -3.08 19.24 -8.43
CA HIS A 238 -1.89 18.39 -8.53
C HIS A 238 -0.66 19.02 -7.86
N ALA A 239 -0.48 20.34 -7.91
CA ALA A 239 0.59 21.01 -7.16
C ALA A 239 0.42 20.82 -5.65
N ALA A 240 -0.81 21.02 -5.15
CA ALA A 240 -1.11 20.83 -3.73
C ALA A 240 -0.90 19.38 -3.29
N GLN A 241 -1.40 18.39 -4.04
CA GLN A 241 -1.23 16.98 -3.65
C GLN A 241 0.22 16.51 -3.77
N SER A 242 0.94 16.90 -4.83
CA SER A 242 2.36 16.54 -4.99
C SER A 242 3.22 17.09 -3.85
N ALA A 243 2.98 18.35 -3.45
CA ALA A 243 3.67 18.97 -2.32
C ALA A 243 3.40 18.29 -0.96
N LYS A 244 2.33 17.50 -0.84
CA LYS A 244 2.04 16.71 0.37
C LYS A 244 2.80 15.38 0.40
N VAL A 245 2.98 14.74 -0.76
CA VAL A 245 3.46 13.34 -0.83
C VAL A 245 4.92 13.19 -1.23
N ASP A 246 5.46 14.10 -2.05
CA ASP A 246 6.79 13.95 -2.65
C ASP A 246 7.92 13.85 -1.61
N LYS A 247 7.98 14.80 -0.66
CA LYS A 247 8.99 14.78 0.41
C LYS A 247 8.88 13.52 1.28
N PRO A 248 7.70 13.15 1.82
CA PRO A 248 7.54 11.90 2.58
C PRO A 248 7.94 10.63 1.83
N VAL A 249 7.57 10.49 0.55
CA VAL A 249 7.87 9.29 -0.25
C VAL A 249 9.38 9.16 -0.50
N ALA A 250 10.04 10.25 -0.88
CA ALA A 250 11.49 10.27 -1.00
C ALA A 250 12.19 10.05 0.35
N GLY A 251 11.57 10.52 1.45
CA GLY A 251 12.01 10.29 2.81
C GLY A 251 12.04 8.82 3.19
N LEU A 252 10.97 8.08 2.86
CA LEU A 252 10.88 6.63 3.08
C LEU A 252 12.03 5.88 2.39
N LEU A 253 12.27 6.13 1.10
CA LEU A 253 13.34 5.45 0.36
C LEU A 253 14.72 5.75 0.93
N LYS A 254 14.97 7.01 1.32
CA LYS A 254 16.23 7.40 1.97
C LYS A 254 16.42 6.72 3.33
N ASP A 255 15.38 6.66 4.15
CA ASP A 255 15.43 6.06 5.47
C ASP A 255 15.64 4.54 5.37
N LEU A 256 14.90 3.84 4.50
CA LEU A 256 15.11 2.42 4.23
C LEU A 256 16.53 2.14 3.74
N LYS A 257 17.08 2.98 2.85
CA LYS A 257 18.46 2.85 2.37
C LYS A 257 19.47 3.06 3.50
N ARG A 258 19.31 4.12 4.31
CA ARG A 258 20.20 4.44 5.44
C ARG A 258 20.25 3.31 6.47
N ARG A 259 19.14 2.60 6.66
CA ARG A 259 19.01 1.45 7.57
C ARG A 259 19.45 0.13 6.95
N GLY A 260 19.87 0.10 5.69
CA GLY A 260 20.17 -1.13 4.94
C GLY A 260 18.94 -1.97 4.56
N MET A 261 17.73 -1.55 4.95
CA MET A 261 16.49 -2.27 4.73
C MET A 261 16.02 -2.27 3.27
N LEU A 262 16.48 -1.34 2.44
CA LEU A 262 16.06 -1.26 1.03
C LEU A 262 16.43 -2.54 0.24
N ASN A 263 17.38 -3.34 0.72
CA ASN A 263 17.71 -4.63 0.11
C ASN A 263 16.68 -5.73 0.43
N ASP A 264 15.94 -5.60 1.54
CA ASP A 264 15.00 -6.61 2.05
C ASP A 264 13.53 -6.17 1.96
N VAL A 265 13.29 -4.89 1.66
CA VAL A 265 11.95 -4.28 1.60
C VAL A 265 11.63 -3.86 0.18
N LEU A 266 10.52 -4.38 -0.34
CA LEU A 266 9.92 -3.94 -1.59
C LEU A 266 9.00 -2.74 -1.35
N VAL A 267 9.23 -1.65 -2.06
CA VAL A 267 8.33 -0.49 -2.09
C VAL A 267 7.67 -0.43 -3.46
N VAL A 268 6.34 -0.41 -3.50
CA VAL A 268 5.55 -0.23 -4.71
C VAL A 268 4.73 1.05 -4.59
N PHE A 269 4.95 2.00 -5.47
CA PHE A 269 4.18 3.24 -5.53
C PHE A 269 3.31 3.24 -6.79
N CYS A 270 2.01 3.40 -6.58
CA CYS A 270 1.03 3.08 -7.60
C CYS A 270 -0.27 3.86 -7.42
N THR A 271 -1.16 3.70 -8.40
CA THR A 271 -2.51 4.26 -8.48
C THR A 271 -3.37 3.31 -9.30
N GLU A 272 -4.68 3.43 -9.15
CA GLU A 272 -5.69 2.66 -9.88
C GLU A 272 -5.67 2.91 -11.40
N PHE A 273 -5.33 4.13 -11.83
CA PHE A 273 -5.18 4.53 -13.24
C PHE A 273 -4.51 5.92 -13.38
N GLY A 274 -4.26 6.35 -14.61
CA GLY A 274 -3.75 7.68 -14.93
C GLY A 274 -4.83 8.73 -15.19
N ARG A 275 -4.40 9.89 -15.71
CA ARG A 275 -5.29 10.93 -16.26
C ARG A 275 -5.00 11.14 -17.73
N THR A 276 -6.01 11.51 -18.50
CA THR A 276 -5.87 11.64 -19.96
C THR A 276 -4.78 12.64 -20.33
N PRO A 277 -4.04 12.44 -21.43
CA PRO A 277 -3.07 13.41 -21.91
C PRO A 277 -3.74 14.69 -22.44
N ALA A 278 -5.01 14.59 -22.85
CA ALA A 278 -5.85 15.68 -23.30
C ALA A 278 -6.56 16.39 -22.13
N VAL A 279 -6.94 17.64 -22.34
CA VAL A 279 -7.78 18.37 -21.40
C VAL A 279 -9.23 17.92 -21.56
N GLU A 280 -9.91 17.75 -20.44
CA GLU A 280 -11.34 17.48 -20.41
C GLU A 280 -12.13 18.80 -20.49
N GLY A 281 -13.06 18.91 -21.44
CA GLY A 281 -13.99 20.03 -21.51
C GLY A 281 -15.25 19.73 -20.70
N ARG A 282 -15.49 20.50 -19.63
CA ARG A 282 -16.75 20.47 -18.86
C ARG A 282 -17.43 21.84 -18.88
N GLY A 283 -18.70 21.90 -18.49
CA GLY A 283 -19.48 23.15 -18.45
C GLY A 283 -18.87 24.27 -17.59
N GLY A 284 -17.89 23.95 -16.73
CA GLY A 284 -17.14 24.91 -15.90
C GLY A 284 -15.75 25.31 -16.43
N GLY A 285 -15.36 24.88 -17.64
CA GLY A 285 -14.07 25.20 -18.27
C GLY A 285 -13.29 23.98 -18.75
N ALA A 286 -12.08 24.24 -19.25
CA ALA A 286 -11.16 23.26 -19.81
C ALA A 286 -9.81 23.33 -19.09
N ASP A 287 -9.81 23.05 -17.78
CA ASP A 287 -8.62 23.13 -16.91
C ASP A 287 -8.40 21.86 -16.07
N GLY A 288 -9.04 20.75 -16.46
CA GLY A 288 -8.94 19.41 -15.88
C GLY A 288 -8.52 18.33 -16.87
N ARG A 289 -8.47 17.08 -16.40
CA ARG A 289 -8.24 15.88 -17.23
C ARG A 289 -9.23 14.80 -16.83
N ASP A 290 -9.54 13.88 -17.72
CA ASP A 290 -10.46 12.77 -17.45
C ASP A 290 -9.72 11.54 -16.88
N HIS A 291 -10.46 10.52 -16.45
CA HIS A 291 -9.93 9.20 -16.06
C HIS A 291 -9.23 8.53 -17.23
N HIS A 292 -8.12 7.82 -16.97
CA HIS A 292 -7.35 7.21 -18.06
C HIS A 292 -6.69 5.89 -17.66
N PRO A 293 -7.40 4.76 -17.85
CA PRO A 293 -6.88 3.45 -17.51
C PRO A 293 -5.88 2.91 -18.54
N HIS A 294 -5.75 3.49 -19.73
CA HIS A 294 -5.02 2.86 -20.85
C HIS A 294 -3.51 3.14 -20.90
N GLY A 295 -3.00 4.03 -20.04
CA GLY A 295 -1.58 4.36 -19.98
C GLY A 295 -1.24 5.16 -18.74
N PHE A 296 -0.52 4.55 -17.80
CA PHE A 296 -0.05 5.23 -16.60
C PHE A 296 1.26 4.66 -16.08
N THR A 297 1.81 5.34 -15.06
CA THR A 297 3.11 5.03 -14.48
C THR A 297 2.97 4.53 -13.06
N VAL A 298 3.68 3.45 -12.77
CA VAL A 298 3.94 2.96 -11.40
C VAL A 298 5.44 2.74 -11.26
N TRP A 299 5.91 2.55 -10.03
CA TRP A 299 7.31 2.22 -9.83
C TRP A 299 7.56 1.33 -8.64
N PHE A 300 8.69 0.62 -8.71
CA PHE A 300 9.22 -0.25 -7.66
C PHE A 300 10.56 0.27 -7.15
N ALA A 301 10.88 -0.02 -5.90
CA ALA A 301 12.20 0.19 -5.34
C ALA A 301 12.52 -0.88 -4.30
N GLY A 302 13.79 -1.27 -4.22
CA GLY A 302 14.28 -2.25 -3.24
C GLY A 302 14.01 -3.71 -3.59
N ALA A 303 14.44 -4.61 -2.71
CA ALA A 303 14.22 -6.07 -2.77
C ALA A 303 14.28 -6.69 -4.19
N GLY A 304 15.48 -6.88 -4.74
CA GLY A 304 15.69 -7.57 -6.01
C GLY A 304 15.23 -6.82 -7.27
N VAL A 305 14.91 -5.52 -7.14
CA VAL A 305 14.54 -4.64 -8.27
C VAL A 305 15.76 -3.85 -8.76
N LYS A 306 15.90 -3.73 -10.08
CA LYS A 306 16.92 -2.92 -10.74
C LYS A 306 16.80 -1.46 -10.35
N ARG A 307 17.94 -0.85 -10.04
CA ARG A 307 18.04 0.56 -9.65
C ARG A 307 18.14 1.46 -10.87
N GLY A 308 17.39 2.57 -10.88
CA GLY A 308 17.44 3.57 -11.95
C GLY A 308 17.03 3.02 -13.31
N PHE A 309 16.12 2.06 -13.34
CA PHE A 309 15.69 1.38 -14.57
C PHE A 309 14.38 1.98 -15.08
N ILE A 310 14.28 2.14 -16.40
CA ILE A 310 13.06 2.66 -17.04
C ILE A 310 12.55 1.56 -17.97
N HIS A 311 11.36 1.06 -17.67
CA HIS A 311 10.68 0.02 -18.41
C HIS A 311 9.38 0.55 -18.99
N GLY A 312 8.98 0.04 -20.15
CA GLY A 312 7.72 0.44 -20.73
C GLY A 312 7.78 1.75 -21.51
N ALA A 313 6.86 1.91 -22.44
CA ALA A 313 6.47 3.21 -23.00
C ALA A 313 4.95 3.26 -23.25
N THR A 314 4.44 4.49 -23.31
CA THR A 314 3.17 4.81 -23.95
C THR A 314 3.39 5.29 -25.38
N ASP A 315 2.33 5.30 -26.18
CA ASP A 315 2.36 5.86 -27.53
C ASP A 315 2.80 7.34 -27.55
N GLU A 316 3.02 7.87 -28.75
CA GLU A 316 3.49 9.24 -28.96
C GLU A 316 2.58 10.34 -28.37
N LEU A 317 1.30 10.01 -28.12
CA LEU A 317 0.32 10.89 -27.49
C LEU A 317 0.26 10.71 -25.97
N GLY A 318 0.91 9.66 -25.44
CA GLY A 318 0.82 9.25 -24.05
C GLY A 318 -0.51 8.58 -23.70
N PHE A 319 -1.22 8.02 -24.69
CA PHE A 319 -2.59 7.52 -24.54
C PHE A 319 -2.63 6.02 -24.24
N HIS A 320 -1.95 5.17 -25.01
CA HIS A 320 -1.93 3.73 -24.76
C HIS A 320 -0.56 3.24 -24.34
N ALA A 321 -0.51 2.26 -23.44
CA ALA A 321 0.68 1.44 -23.20
C ALA A 321 1.00 0.61 -24.46
N VAL A 322 2.26 0.62 -24.92
CA VAL A 322 2.64 0.00 -26.21
C VAL A 322 3.84 -0.95 -26.14
N GLU A 323 4.78 -0.79 -25.20
CA GLU A 323 6.08 -1.48 -25.32
C GLU A 323 6.75 -1.87 -23.99
N PRO A 324 6.66 -3.13 -23.53
CA PRO A 324 5.47 -3.97 -23.51
C PRO A 324 4.40 -3.37 -22.57
N GLY A 325 3.13 -3.56 -22.89
CA GLY A 325 2.03 -3.17 -21.99
C GLY A 325 1.88 -4.14 -20.82
N HIS A 326 1.73 -3.61 -19.61
CA HIS A 326 1.57 -4.40 -18.40
C HIS A 326 0.20 -4.21 -17.77
N TYR A 327 -0.47 -5.33 -17.54
CA TYR A 327 -1.72 -5.32 -16.80
C TYR A 327 -1.45 -5.29 -15.31
N VAL A 328 -2.45 -4.85 -14.52
CA VAL A 328 -2.36 -4.78 -13.06
C VAL A 328 -1.90 -6.10 -12.43
N THR A 329 -2.33 -7.24 -12.96
CA THR A 329 -1.98 -8.56 -12.41
C THR A 329 -0.50 -8.92 -12.63
N ASP A 330 0.19 -8.30 -13.59
CA ASP A 330 1.65 -8.44 -13.73
C ASP A 330 2.39 -7.81 -12.54
N ILE A 331 1.85 -6.74 -11.96
CA ILE A 331 2.37 -6.14 -10.72
C ILE A 331 2.18 -7.11 -9.56
N HIS A 332 1.01 -7.76 -9.46
CA HIS A 332 0.74 -8.76 -8.44
C HIS A 332 1.71 -9.93 -8.56
N ALA A 333 1.88 -10.47 -9.77
CA ALA A 333 2.82 -11.54 -10.06
C ALA A 333 4.26 -11.15 -9.70
N THR A 334 4.66 -9.92 -10.00
CA THR A 334 5.99 -9.39 -9.68
C THR A 334 6.21 -9.28 -8.17
N VAL A 335 5.23 -8.74 -7.44
CA VAL A 335 5.29 -8.66 -5.96
C VAL A 335 5.36 -10.05 -5.35
N LEU A 336 4.49 -10.98 -5.77
CA LEU A 336 4.50 -12.36 -5.26
C LEU A 336 5.85 -13.04 -5.54
N HIS A 337 6.37 -12.89 -6.76
CA HIS A 337 7.66 -13.45 -7.14
C HIS A 337 8.82 -12.92 -6.28
N LEU A 338 8.91 -11.60 -6.08
CA LEU A 338 9.93 -10.97 -5.23
C LEU A 338 9.80 -11.37 -3.75
N MET A 339 8.59 -11.72 -3.33
CA MET A 339 8.32 -12.25 -1.98
C MET A 339 8.60 -13.75 -1.85
N GLY A 340 9.09 -14.42 -2.92
CA GLY A 340 9.37 -15.86 -2.93
C GLY A 340 8.12 -16.73 -3.04
N LEU A 341 6.99 -16.16 -3.46
CA LEU A 341 5.73 -16.87 -3.65
C LEU A 341 5.50 -17.18 -5.14
N ASP A 342 5.02 -18.39 -5.41
CA ASP A 342 4.45 -18.75 -6.71
C ASP A 342 2.94 -18.49 -6.68
N GLY A 343 2.51 -17.40 -7.29
CA GLY A 343 1.11 -16.99 -7.33
C GLY A 343 0.17 -18.01 -7.97
N ARG A 344 0.68 -18.96 -8.78
CA ARG A 344 -0.12 -20.05 -9.35
C ARG A 344 -0.32 -21.22 -8.39
N ARG A 345 0.51 -21.33 -7.34
CA ARG A 345 0.36 -22.35 -6.28
C ARG A 345 -0.49 -21.88 -5.12
N LEU A 346 -0.83 -20.59 -5.07
CA LEU A 346 -1.76 -20.03 -4.10
C LEU A 346 -3.19 -20.30 -4.56
N GLU A 347 -3.71 -21.46 -4.19
CA GLU A 347 -5.06 -21.91 -4.56
C GLU A 347 -5.89 -22.25 -3.31
N VAL A 348 -7.21 -22.03 -3.41
CA VAL A 348 -8.19 -22.46 -2.41
C VAL A 348 -9.13 -23.48 -3.07
N PRO A 349 -9.37 -24.66 -2.47
CA PRO A 349 -10.28 -25.66 -3.03
C PRO A 349 -11.64 -25.05 -3.39
N GLY A 350 -12.09 -25.30 -4.62
CA GLY A 350 -13.35 -24.76 -5.14
C GLY A 350 -13.32 -23.29 -5.59
N ARG A 351 -12.17 -22.61 -5.53
CA ARG A 351 -11.98 -21.23 -6.00
C ARG A 351 -10.84 -21.17 -7.02
N LYS A 352 -11.15 -21.45 -8.28
CA LYS A 352 -10.20 -21.27 -9.39
C LYS A 352 -10.16 -19.82 -9.85
N ARG A 353 -8.96 -19.30 -10.07
CA ARG A 353 -8.71 -18.00 -10.71
C ARG A 353 -8.49 -18.20 -12.21
N LEU A 354 -8.73 -17.15 -13.00
CA LEU A 354 -8.47 -17.16 -14.43
C LEU A 354 -6.97 -16.93 -14.68
N GLU A 355 -6.46 -17.37 -15.83
CA GLU A 355 -5.05 -17.15 -16.20
C GLU A 355 -4.65 -15.67 -16.19
N ILE A 356 -5.57 -14.78 -16.58
CA ILE A 356 -5.35 -13.34 -16.56
C ILE A 356 -5.16 -12.78 -15.14
N ASP A 357 -5.74 -13.43 -14.12
CA ASP A 357 -5.66 -13.01 -12.71
C ASP A 357 -4.31 -13.38 -12.08
N HIS A 358 -3.58 -14.32 -12.68
CA HIS A 358 -2.25 -14.69 -12.22
C HIS A 358 -1.17 -13.73 -12.71
N GLY A 359 -1.38 -13.06 -13.86
CA GLY A 359 -0.40 -12.19 -14.49
C GLY A 359 0.94 -12.87 -14.79
N ASN A 360 1.92 -12.09 -15.21
CA ASN A 360 3.29 -12.54 -15.39
C ASN A 360 4.25 -11.59 -14.67
N PRO A 361 5.25 -12.10 -13.91
CA PRO A 361 6.27 -11.25 -13.32
C PRO A 361 6.99 -10.44 -14.40
N ILE A 362 7.18 -9.15 -14.16
CA ILE A 362 7.88 -8.23 -15.04
C ILE A 362 9.38 -8.46 -14.84
N ARG A 363 9.93 -9.46 -15.52
CA ARG A 363 11.30 -9.95 -15.28
C ARG A 363 12.35 -8.90 -15.64
N GLU A 364 12.03 -7.99 -16.54
CA GLU A 364 12.92 -6.95 -17.04
C GLU A 364 13.36 -5.99 -15.93
N ILE A 365 12.52 -5.77 -14.91
CA ILE A 365 12.85 -4.88 -13.78
C ILE A 365 13.56 -5.58 -12.63
N LEU A 366 13.77 -6.90 -12.70
CA LEU A 366 14.39 -7.71 -11.64
C LEU A 366 15.91 -7.81 -11.84
N THR A 367 16.67 -7.95 -10.75
CA THR A 367 18.15 -8.09 -10.74
C THR A 367 18.62 -9.49 -11.05
#